data_AF-A4F7R5-F1
#
_entry.id   AF-A4F7R5-F1
#
_cell.length_a   1.000
_cell.length_b   1.000
_cell.length_c   1.000
_cell.angle_alpha   90.00
_cell.angle_beta   90.00
_cell.angle_gamma   90.00
#
_symmetry.space_group_name_H-M   'P 1'
#
loop_
_entity.id
_entity.type
_entity.pdbx_description
1 polymer ?
#
loop_
_entity_poly.entity_id
_entity_poly.type
_entity_poly.pdbx_seq_one_letter_code
_entity_poly.pdbx_strand_id
1 'polypeptide(L)'
;MLADDLRLEIRFAVAAGSRFTGELADHLRRSHMRVVDWAAISAGAFDLAISPSSNGALHELPMPVMTLPHGAGYHKKPATDAGFTDGVSGLSPEQLVHDGTTPACIRFRTSPRFSLR
;
A
#
# COMPACT_ATOMS: atom_id res chain seq x y z
N MET A 1 18.87 0.46 12.37
CA MET A 1 17.97 0.70 11.20
C MET A 1 16.65 1.29 11.72
N LEU A 2 15.73 1.83 10.90
CA LEU A 2 14.39 2.25 11.38
C LEU A 2 13.67 1.10 12.13
N ALA A 3 13.92 -0.14 11.72
CA ALA A 3 13.38 -1.34 12.36
C ALA A 3 13.91 -1.65 13.78
N ASP A 4 15.02 -1.04 14.18
CA ASP A 4 15.64 -1.25 15.51
C ASP A 4 15.43 -0.05 16.44
N ASP A 5 14.70 0.97 15.98
CA ASP A 5 14.40 2.15 16.79
C ASP A 5 13.34 1.79 17.83
N LEU A 6 13.73 1.82 19.10
CA LEU A 6 12.86 1.46 20.24
C LEU A 6 11.61 2.33 20.37
N ARG A 7 11.58 3.49 19.70
CA ARG A 7 10.43 4.39 19.68
C ARG A 7 9.35 3.95 18.71
N LEU A 8 9.65 2.99 17.82
CA LEU A 8 8.76 2.56 16.76
C LEU A 8 8.36 1.09 16.96
N GLU A 9 7.05 0.83 17.02
CA GLU A 9 6.52 -0.51 16.86
C GLU A 9 6.12 -0.74 15.40
N ILE A 10 6.72 -1.74 14.76
CA ILE A 10 6.41 -2.10 13.38
C ILE A 10 5.71 -3.45 13.34
N ARG A 11 4.51 -3.46 12.78
CA ARG A 11 3.72 -4.65 12.49
C ARG A 11 3.38 -4.71 11.01
N PHE A 12 3.17 -5.92 10.52
CA PHE A 12 2.79 -6.17 9.14
C PHE A 12 1.40 -6.78 9.10
N ALA A 13 0.60 -6.38 8.13
CA ALA A 13 -0.72 -6.97 7.88
C ALA A 13 -0.89 -7.18 6.38
N VAL A 14 -1.72 -8.15 6.01
CA VAL A 14 -2.00 -8.48 4.61
C VAL A 14 -3.50 -8.33 4.40
N ALA A 15 -3.91 -7.34 3.60
CA ALA A 15 -5.28 -7.18 3.19
C ALA A 15 -5.74 -8.35 2.30
N ALA A 16 -7.02 -8.69 2.38
CA ALA A 16 -7.63 -9.63 1.45
C ALA A 16 -7.61 -9.09 0.00
N GLY A 17 -7.60 -9.98 -0.98
CA GLY A 17 -7.75 -9.63 -2.40
C GLY A 17 -6.46 -9.34 -3.17
N SER A 18 -5.27 -9.47 -2.56
CA SER A 18 -4.03 -9.49 -3.33
C SER A 18 -3.82 -10.87 -3.97
N ARG A 19 -3.36 -10.90 -5.22
CA ARG A 19 -2.91 -12.14 -5.89
C ARG A 19 -1.81 -12.87 -5.08
N PHE A 20 -1.12 -12.15 -4.20
CA PHE A 20 -0.04 -12.67 -3.37
C PHE A 20 -0.49 -13.03 -1.95
N THR A 21 -1.76 -12.85 -1.57
CA THR A 21 -2.24 -13.03 -0.18
C THR A 21 -1.98 -14.45 0.36
N GLY A 22 -2.06 -15.49 -0.49
CA GLY A 22 -1.98 -16.89 -0.07
C GLY A 22 -0.69 -17.31 0.65
N GLU A 23 0.46 -16.76 0.26
CA GLU A 23 1.76 -17.11 0.87
C GLU A 23 2.48 -15.95 1.55
N LEU A 24 1.99 -14.71 1.37
CA LEU A 24 2.68 -13.52 1.84
C LEU A 24 2.77 -13.46 3.36
N ALA A 25 1.68 -13.80 4.07
CA ALA A 25 1.69 -13.78 5.54
C ALA A 25 2.73 -14.76 6.11
N ASP A 26 2.83 -15.96 5.55
CA ASP A 26 3.80 -16.95 6.00
C ASP A 26 5.23 -16.59 5.60
N HIS A 27 5.42 -15.98 4.43
CA HIS A 27 6.71 -15.44 4.02
C HIS A 27 7.20 -14.35 5.00
N LEU A 28 6.32 -13.43 5.40
CA LEU A 28 6.63 -12.39 6.38
C LEU A 28 7.01 -13.00 7.73
N ARG A 29 6.25 -13.99 8.21
CA ARG A 29 6.57 -14.70 9.47
C ARG A 29 7.92 -15.40 9.42
N ARG A 30 8.23 -16.10 8.32
CA ARG A 30 9.55 -16.74 8.10
C ARG A 30 10.70 -15.73 8.05
N SER A 31 10.41 -14.50 7.66
CA SER A 31 11.36 -13.39 7.63
C SER A 31 11.46 -12.65 8.98
N HIS A 32 10.95 -13.26 10.07
CA HIS A 32 10.93 -12.71 11.42
C HIS A 32 10.13 -11.40 11.57
N MET A 33 9.21 -11.13 10.64
CA MET A 33 8.33 -9.97 10.72
C MET A 33 7.13 -10.25 11.63
N ARG A 34 6.75 -9.25 12.45
CA ARG A 34 5.62 -9.34 13.38
C ARG A 34 4.31 -9.11 12.63
N VAL A 35 3.70 -10.20 12.16
CA VAL A 35 2.42 -10.16 11.42
C VAL A 35 1.24 -10.10 12.39
N VAL A 36 0.29 -9.21 12.13
CA VAL A 36 -1.02 -9.12 12.79
C VAL A 36 -2.13 -9.48 11.80
N ASP A 37 -3.24 -9.99 12.32
CA ASP A 37 -4.42 -10.24 11.50
C ASP A 37 -5.05 -8.91 11.07
N TRP A 38 -5.45 -8.81 9.81
CA TRP A 38 -6.10 -7.62 9.26
C TRP A 38 -7.38 -7.29 10.02
N ALA A 39 -8.19 -8.31 10.31
CA ALA A 39 -9.46 -8.13 11.04
C ALA A 39 -9.26 -7.70 12.50
N ALA A 40 -8.06 -7.85 13.05
CA ALA A 40 -7.74 -7.43 14.41
C ALA A 40 -7.21 -5.98 14.49
N ILE A 41 -7.05 -5.29 13.35
CA ILE A 41 -6.61 -3.89 13.32
C ILE A 41 -7.76 -3.00 13.79
N SER A 42 -7.60 -2.39 14.96
CA SER A 42 -8.60 -1.51 15.56
C SER A 42 -8.08 -0.08 15.70
N ALA A 43 -9.01 0.86 15.91
CA ALA A 43 -8.68 2.26 16.17
C ALA A 43 -7.76 2.38 17.41
N GLY A 44 -6.78 3.28 17.34
CA GLY A 44 -5.82 3.52 18.43
C GLY A 44 -4.72 2.46 18.61
N ALA A 45 -4.74 1.37 17.82
CA ALA A 45 -3.67 0.37 17.86
C ALA A 45 -2.40 0.80 17.12
N PHE A 46 -2.54 1.70 16.13
CA PHE A 46 -1.44 2.22 15.32
C PHE A 46 -1.70 3.69 14.96
N ASP A 47 -0.62 4.48 14.92
CA ASP A 47 -0.69 5.91 14.57
C ASP A 47 -0.60 6.18 13.06
N LEU A 48 -0.04 5.23 12.28
CA LEU A 48 0.18 5.37 10.84
C LEU A 48 0.22 4.00 10.16
N ALA A 49 -0.46 3.88 9.02
CA ALA A 49 -0.31 2.73 8.12
C ALA A 49 0.48 3.12 6.86
N ILE A 50 1.37 2.22 6.42
CA ILE A 50 2.16 2.39 5.20
C ILE A 50 1.81 1.25 4.24
N SER A 51 1.36 1.58 3.04
CA SER A 51 1.04 0.60 2.01
C SER A 51 1.89 0.77 0.75
N PRO A 52 2.43 -0.31 0.16
CA PRO A 52 3.16 -0.26 -1.10
C PRO A 52 2.27 -0.05 -2.33
N SER A 53 0.95 0.05 -2.17
CA SER A 53 0.01 0.32 -3.25
C SER A 53 -1.27 0.95 -2.71
N SER A 54 -2.11 1.52 -3.58
CA SER A 54 -3.47 1.96 -3.22
C SER A 54 -4.52 0.84 -3.41
N ASN A 55 -4.09 -0.42 -3.53
CA ASN A 55 -4.98 -1.54 -3.80
C ASN A 55 -5.47 -2.17 -2.49
N GLY A 56 -6.64 -2.82 -2.56
CA GLY A 56 -7.26 -3.51 -1.43
C GLY A 56 -8.06 -2.57 -0.54
N ALA A 57 -8.51 -3.09 0.59
CA ALA A 57 -9.46 -2.43 1.48
C ALA A 57 -8.80 -1.41 2.44
N LEU A 58 -7.87 -0.57 1.95
CA LEU A 58 -7.14 0.39 2.79
C LEU A 58 -8.05 1.39 3.52
N HIS A 59 -9.26 1.61 3.03
CA HIS A 59 -10.29 2.44 3.65
C HIS A 59 -10.83 1.87 4.97
N GLU A 60 -10.66 0.56 5.23
CA GLU A 60 -11.04 -0.08 6.50
C GLU A 60 -10.09 0.28 7.64
N LEU A 61 -8.90 0.82 7.34
CA LEU A 61 -7.90 1.15 8.34
C LEU A 61 -8.32 2.40 9.13
N PRO A 62 -8.44 2.33 10.46
CA PRO A 62 -8.95 3.43 11.27
C PRO A 62 -7.90 4.51 11.59
N MET A 63 -6.75 4.50 10.92
CA MET A 63 -5.65 5.46 11.09
C MET A 63 -5.22 6.04 9.74
N PRO A 64 -4.48 7.17 9.73
CA PRO A 64 -3.95 7.73 8.48
C PRO A 64 -3.15 6.71 7.67
N VAL A 65 -3.39 6.69 6.35
CA VAL A 65 -2.70 5.81 5.41
C VAL A 65 -1.76 6.62 4.51
N MET A 66 -0.49 6.18 4.43
CA MET A 66 0.50 6.66 3.48
C MET A 66 0.76 5.60 2.40
N THR A 67 0.67 5.97 1.12
CA THR A 67 1.01 5.08 0.01
C THR A 67 2.42 5.37 -0.53
N LEU A 68 3.25 4.33 -0.60
CA LEU A 68 4.62 4.34 -1.13
C LEU A 68 4.75 3.30 -2.24
N PRO A 69 4.34 3.60 -3.48
CA PRO A 69 4.32 2.62 -4.55
C PRO A 69 5.73 2.12 -4.90
N HIS A 70 5.85 0.80 -5.02
CA HIS A 70 7.02 0.15 -5.59
C HIS A 70 6.75 -0.34 -7.03
N GLY A 71 7.75 -0.28 -7.90
CA GLY A 71 7.64 -0.75 -9.30
C GLY A 71 7.14 0.34 -10.26
N ALA A 72 6.26 -0.03 -11.21
CA ALA A 72 5.76 0.88 -12.25
C ALA A 72 4.80 1.99 -11.73
N GLY A 73 4.66 2.10 -10.41
CA GLY A 73 3.95 3.13 -9.66
C GLY A 73 2.80 3.82 -10.40
N TYR A 74 2.86 5.15 -10.43
CA TYR A 74 1.84 6.03 -10.97
C TYR A 74 2.00 6.32 -12.47
N HIS A 75 2.53 5.37 -13.24
CA HIS A 75 2.62 5.47 -14.71
C HIS A 75 2.01 4.26 -15.42
N LYS A 76 1.52 3.28 -14.66
CA LYS A 76 0.85 2.10 -15.19
C LYS A 76 -0.63 2.41 -15.44
N LYS A 77 -1.10 2.13 -16.65
CA LYS A 77 -2.53 1.92 -16.93
C LYS A 77 -2.84 0.43 -16.80
N PRO A 78 -3.72 0.01 -15.87
CA PRO A 78 -4.20 -1.37 -15.81
C PRO A 78 -4.75 -1.84 -17.17
N ALA A 79 -4.40 -3.08 -17.55
CA ALA A 79 -4.99 -3.70 -18.73
C ALA A 79 -6.38 -4.25 -18.39
N THR A 80 -7.29 -4.19 -19.36
CA THR A 80 -8.63 -4.77 -19.34
C THR A 80 -8.82 -5.63 -20.59
N ASP A 81 -9.89 -6.42 -20.65
CA ASP A 81 -10.23 -7.21 -21.84
C ASP A 81 -10.47 -6.32 -23.09
N ALA A 82 -10.74 -5.04 -22.89
CA ALA A 82 -10.97 -4.04 -23.94
C ALA A 82 -9.75 -3.11 -24.19
N GLY A 83 -8.59 -3.37 -23.56
CA GLY A 83 -7.37 -2.57 -23.74
C GLY A 83 -6.78 -2.09 -22.41
N PHE A 84 -6.81 -0.78 -22.15
CA PHE A 84 -6.28 -0.18 -20.93
C PHE A 84 -7.33 0.73 -20.28
N THR A 85 -7.31 0.83 -18.96
CA THR A 85 -8.12 1.81 -18.24
C THR A 85 -7.65 3.23 -18.52
N ASP A 86 -8.58 4.19 -18.48
CA ASP A 86 -8.23 5.61 -18.55
C ASP A 86 -7.50 6.10 -17.29
N GLY A 87 -7.84 5.50 -16.14
CA GLY A 87 -7.20 5.75 -14.86
C GLY A 87 -5.77 5.23 -14.81
N VAL A 88 -4.90 6.00 -14.13
CA VAL A 88 -3.55 5.58 -13.78
C VAL A 88 -3.61 4.81 -12.46
N SER A 89 -3.02 3.61 -12.43
CA SER A 89 -2.93 2.79 -11.21
C SER A 89 -2.28 3.61 -10.09
N GLY A 90 -2.94 3.68 -8.94
CA GLY A 90 -2.47 4.48 -7.81
C GLY A 90 -2.99 5.91 -7.78
N LEU A 91 -3.56 6.42 -8.88
CA LEU A 91 -4.09 7.78 -8.99
C LEU A 91 -5.51 7.88 -9.54
N SER A 92 -6.14 6.75 -9.85
CA SER A 92 -7.53 6.76 -10.30
C SER A 92 -8.44 7.24 -9.15
N PRO A 93 -9.53 7.99 -9.45
CA PRO A 93 -10.48 8.41 -8.43
C PRO A 93 -11.00 7.25 -7.58
N GLU A 94 -11.23 6.09 -8.19
CA GLU A 94 -11.73 4.88 -7.53
C GLU A 94 -10.72 4.32 -6.50
N GLN A 95 -9.43 4.61 -6.66
CA GLN A 95 -8.38 4.21 -5.73
C GLN A 95 -8.02 5.28 -4.70
N LEU A 96 -8.39 6.54 -4.95
CA LEU A 96 -8.05 7.66 -4.09
C LEU A 96 -9.23 8.18 -3.28
N VAL A 97 -10.46 7.88 -3.66
CA VAL A 97 -11.66 8.41 -3.02
C VAL A 97 -12.49 7.25 -2.48
N HIS A 98 -12.73 7.27 -1.17
CA HIS A 98 -13.69 6.40 -0.50
C HIS A 98 -14.62 7.27 0.34
N ASP A 99 -15.93 7.21 0.08
CA ASP A 99 -16.95 8.04 0.74
C ASP A 99 -16.57 9.54 0.80
N GLY A 100 -15.97 10.05 -0.29
CA GLY A 100 -15.52 11.44 -0.40
C GLY A 100 -14.20 11.76 0.31
N THR A 101 -13.56 10.78 0.94
CA THR A 101 -12.30 10.92 1.69
C THR A 101 -11.11 10.39 0.89
N THR A 102 -9.93 11.01 1.06
CA THR A 102 -8.68 10.63 0.39
C THR A 102 -7.58 10.22 1.38
N PRO A 103 -6.53 9.48 0.93
CA PRO A 103 -5.37 9.20 1.77
C PRO A 103 -4.71 10.48 2.30
N ALA A 104 -4.18 10.40 3.51
CA ALA A 104 -3.52 11.54 4.15
C ALA A 104 -2.26 12.01 3.38
N CYS A 105 -1.53 11.08 2.75
CA CYS A 105 -0.37 11.41 1.94
C CYS A 105 -0.14 10.38 0.83
N ILE A 106 0.16 10.88 -0.36
CA ILE A 106 0.56 10.10 -1.54
C ILE A 106 1.95 10.55 -1.93
N ARG A 107 2.96 9.66 -1.88
CA ARG A 107 4.33 10.00 -2.23
C ARG A 107 4.75 9.41 -3.56
N PHE A 108 5.17 10.28 -4.46
CA PHE A 108 5.72 9.94 -5.77
C PHE A 108 7.25 9.94 -5.70
N ARG A 109 7.88 8.90 -6.24
CA ARG A 109 9.31 8.92 -6.55
C ARG A 109 9.47 9.23 -8.02
N THR A 110 9.94 10.44 -8.34
CA THR A 110 10.42 10.76 -9.69
C THR A 110 11.82 10.17 -9.85
N SER A 111 11.98 9.23 -10.77
CA SER A 111 13.32 8.84 -11.23
C SER A 111 13.93 10.04 -11.96
N PRO A 112 15.21 10.40 -11.77
CA PRO A 112 15.87 11.29 -12.72
C PRO A 112 15.80 10.64 -14.10
N ARG A 113 15.39 11.41 -15.12
CA ARG A 113 15.42 10.95 -16.51
C ARG A 113 16.85 10.53 -16.83
N PHE A 114 17.08 9.24 -17.07
CA PHE A 114 18.30 8.83 -17.76
C PHE A 114 18.20 9.35 -19.19
N SER A 115 18.92 10.44 -19.46
CA SER A 115 19.19 10.88 -20.82
C SER A 115 20.12 9.85 -21.43
N LEU A 116 19.59 8.99 -22.29
CA LEU A 116 20.40 8.27 -23.27
C LEU A 116 20.96 9.33 -24.23
N ARG A 117 22.23 9.69 -24.04
CA ARG A 117 23.07 10.24 -25.10
C ARG A 117 23.63 9.09 -25.91
#